data_AF-A0A2B8A009-F1
#
_entry.id   AF-A0A2B8A009-F1
#
_cell.length_a   1.000
_cell.length_b   1.000
_cell.length_c   1.000
_cell.angle_alpha   90.00
_cell.angle_beta   90.00
_cell.angle_gamma   90.00
#
_symmetry.space_group_name_H-M   'P 1'
#
loop_
_entity.id
_entity.type
_entity.pdbx_description
1 polymer ?
#
loop_
_entity_poly.entity_id
_entity_poly.type
_entity_poly.pdbx_seq_one_letter_code
_entity_poly.pdbx_strand_id
1 'polypeptide(L)'
;MNPYCESLTSYKRRKTIEVPIGDLPCGGDNPIRIQSMTIADTMDTAASVEQAIRMIEAGCEYVRITAPSVKEAENLEHIKKELRRRGYAAPLIADIHFTPNAAMLAARIAEKVRINPGNYADKKRFETMEYTDSEYQAELERIYQKFSPLVKICKEYGTAMRIGTNHGSLSDRIMNRYGDTPLGMAESALEFVRICEDLNYYRIVLSMKSSNPQVMVQAYRLLTERLIEEKRKPYPLHLGVTEAGDGLDGRIKSALGIGTLLEDGLGDTIRVSLTEEPEAEIPVAQMLADRYARRSHKPTKSITHYPVNPYQYNRRTTKAVLTVGGLQHPCVMIDLSEKEKVTPATLFALDYKYSVPSDKWTIGDRACDYIYLGKTVLDFEIPGTLGAVYDYETWLSRREKEHVFP
;
A
#
# COMPACT_ATOMS: atom_id res chain seq x y z
N MET A 1 -0.16 -21.29 -14.92
CA MET A 1 0.58 -20.77 -13.76
C MET A 1 0.17 -19.32 -13.62
N ASN A 2 -0.37 -18.88 -12.47
CA ASN A 2 -0.68 -17.46 -12.30
C ASN A 2 0.65 -16.72 -12.17
N PRO A 3 0.99 -15.77 -13.06
CA PRO A 3 2.38 -15.33 -13.17
C PRO A 3 2.81 -14.35 -12.07
N TYR A 4 1.90 -13.87 -11.22
CA TYR A 4 2.28 -12.97 -10.12
C TYR A 4 2.62 -13.68 -8.79
N CYS A 5 2.21 -14.95 -8.58
CA CYS A 5 2.46 -15.68 -7.34
C CYS A 5 2.65 -17.18 -7.61
N GLU A 6 3.48 -17.87 -6.82
CA GLU A 6 3.77 -19.29 -7.05
C GLU A 6 2.58 -20.22 -6.81
N SER A 7 1.66 -19.83 -5.92
CA SER A 7 0.52 -20.66 -5.54
C SER A 7 -0.63 -19.79 -5.01
N LEU A 8 -1.87 -20.18 -5.35
CA LEU A 8 -3.10 -19.53 -4.89
C LEU A 8 -3.69 -20.18 -3.64
N THR A 9 -3.17 -21.34 -3.27
CA THR A 9 -3.74 -22.21 -2.23
C THR A 9 -2.74 -22.56 -1.16
N SER A 10 -1.46 -22.25 -1.40
CA SER A 10 -0.39 -22.32 -0.41
C SER A 10 0.44 -21.06 -0.40
N TYR A 11 0.75 -20.56 0.79
CA TYR A 11 1.66 -19.44 0.93
C TYR A 11 3.07 -19.85 0.50
N LYS A 12 3.66 -19.06 -0.40
CA LYS A 12 5.07 -19.14 -0.76
C LYS A 12 5.60 -17.74 -1.01
N ARG A 13 6.65 -17.36 -0.31
CA ARG A 13 7.34 -16.10 -0.58
C ARG A 13 8.01 -16.17 -1.95
N ARG A 14 7.79 -15.15 -2.78
CA ARG A 14 8.46 -14.99 -4.06
C ARG A 14 9.97 -14.89 -3.84
N LYS A 15 10.74 -15.77 -4.49
CA LYS A 15 12.20 -15.69 -4.45
C LYS A 15 12.69 -14.46 -5.20
N THR A 16 13.46 -13.61 -4.51
CA THR A 16 14.08 -12.40 -5.08
C THR A 16 15.60 -12.51 -5.04
N ILE A 17 16.30 -11.69 -5.83
CA ILE A 17 17.74 -11.52 -5.64
C ILE A 17 18.00 -10.79 -4.32
N GLU A 18 19.13 -11.08 -3.69
CA GLU A 18 19.58 -10.29 -2.56
C GLU A 18 20.20 -8.97 -3.03
N VAL A 19 19.81 -7.87 -2.40
CA VAL A 19 20.34 -6.53 -2.64
C VAL A 19 21.01 -6.03 -1.36
N PRO A 20 22.35 -5.84 -1.37
CA PRO A 20 23.06 -5.25 -0.24
C PRO A 20 22.63 -3.80 0.01
N ILE A 21 22.28 -3.46 1.24
CA ILE A 21 21.93 -2.10 1.69
C ILE A 21 22.64 -1.87 3.02
N GLY A 22 23.87 -1.36 2.97
CA GLY A 22 24.77 -1.40 4.13
C GLY A 22 24.94 -2.84 4.63
N ASP A 23 24.91 -3.01 5.96
CA ASP A 23 25.06 -4.32 6.61
C ASP A 23 23.74 -5.10 6.74
N LEU A 24 22.63 -4.53 6.27
CA LEU A 24 21.30 -5.15 6.32
C LEU A 24 20.80 -5.40 4.89
N PRO A 25 21.01 -6.58 4.29
CA PRO A 25 20.53 -6.87 2.95
C PRO A 25 19.01 -7.06 2.88
N CYS A 26 18.44 -6.79 1.70
CA CYS A 26 17.03 -6.91 1.38
C CYS A 26 16.81 -7.95 0.27
N GLY A 27 15.73 -8.74 0.37
CA GLY A 27 15.42 -9.80 -0.58
C GLY A 27 16.20 -11.08 -0.35
N GLY A 28 16.09 -12.03 -1.29
CA GLY A 28 16.58 -13.39 -1.09
C GLY A 28 15.87 -14.08 0.07
N ASP A 29 16.64 -14.69 0.95
CA ASP A 29 16.13 -15.40 2.13
C ASP A 29 16.07 -14.49 3.39
N ASN A 30 16.43 -13.21 3.29
CA ASN A 30 16.39 -12.25 4.39
C ASN A 30 14.96 -11.95 4.85
N PRO A 31 14.71 -11.66 6.14
CA PRO A 31 13.39 -11.28 6.63
C PRO A 31 12.83 -10.04 5.91
N ILE A 32 11.51 -9.86 5.97
CA ILE A 32 10.86 -8.66 5.45
C ILE A 32 11.32 -7.47 6.27
N ARG A 33 12.01 -6.53 5.63
CA ARG A 33 12.66 -5.42 6.34
C ARG A 33 11.71 -4.27 6.65
N ILE A 34 11.79 -3.70 7.84
CA ILE A 34 10.94 -2.58 8.27
C ILE A 34 11.61 -1.23 7.99
N GLN A 35 10.91 -0.33 7.30
CA GLN A 35 11.37 1.04 7.04
C GLN A 35 10.37 2.06 7.55
N SER A 36 10.88 3.22 7.93
CA SER A 36 10.09 4.42 8.15
C SER A 36 10.85 5.63 7.59
N MET A 37 10.25 6.81 7.65
CA MET A 37 10.82 8.04 7.11
C MET A 37 10.76 9.16 8.15
N THR A 38 11.85 9.91 8.29
CA THR A 38 11.86 11.12 9.11
C THR A 38 10.91 12.17 8.54
N ILE A 39 10.36 12.99 9.43
CA ILE A 39 9.60 14.21 9.10
C ILE A 39 10.35 15.47 9.55
N ALA A 40 11.38 15.33 10.39
CA ALA A 40 12.30 16.41 10.75
C ALA A 40 12.95 17.01 9.48
N ASP A 41 13.22 18.31 9.54
CA ASP A 41 13.97 19.00 8.50
C ASP A 41 15.38 18.41 8.41
N THR A 42 15.75 17.91 7.23
CA THR A 42 17.07 17.34 6.96
C THR A 42 18.18 18.34 7.23
N MET A 43 17.94 19.66 7.14
CA MET A 43 18.95 20.67 7.48
C MET A 43 19.16 20.82 8.99
N ASP A 44 18.21 20.40 9.82
CA ASP A 44 18.40 20.26 11.26
C ASP A 44 18.99 18.87 11.55
N THR A 45 20.32 18.82 11.55
CA THR A 45 21.08 17.58 11.83
C THR A 45 20.70 16.98 13.18
N ALA A 46 20.54 17.80 14.23
CA ALA A 46 20.27 17.30 15.57
C ALA A 46 18.87 16.68 15.63
N ALA A 47 17.84 17.39 15.15
CA ALA A 47 16.47 16.88 15.13
C ALA A 47 16.35 15.62 14.26
N SER A 48 17.01 15.60 13.09
CA SER A 48 17.03 14.44 12.20
C SER A 48 17.68 13.21 12.85
N VAL A 49 18.79 13.39 13.57
CA VAL A 49 19.47 12.33 14.32
C VAL A 49 18.60 11.81 15.45
N GLU A 50 18.03 12.69 16.29
CA GLU A 50 17.18 12.27 17.42
C GLU A 50 15.93 11.52 16.95
N GLN A 51 15.28 11.98 15.88
CA GLN A 51 14.13 11.26 15.32
C GLN A 51 14.55 9.92 14.70
N ALA A 52 15.67 9.86 13.98
CA ALA A 52 16.18 8.60 13.45
C ALA A 52 16.49 7.60 14.58
N ILE A 53 17.05 8.04 15.70
CA ILE A 53 17.29 7.20 16.88
C ILE A 53 15.98 6.66 17.44
N ARG A 54 14.97 7.51 17.69
CA ARG A 54 13.64 7.06 18.15
C ARG A 54 13.04 6.00 17.23
N MET A 55 13.15 6.20 15.91
CA MET A 55 12.69 5.22 14.92
C MET A 55 13.47 3.90 15.02
N ILE A 56 14.80 3.93 15.13
CA ILE A 56 15.64 2.72 15.23
C ILE A 56 15.32 1.96 16.52
N GLU A 57 15.14 2.66 17.64
CA GLU A 57 14.81 2.06 18.94
C GLU A 57 13.41 1.44 18.95
N ALA A 58 12.47 1.99 18.18
CA ALA A 58 11.17 1.36 17.93
C ALA A 58 11.26 0.14 16.98
N GLY A 59 12.40 -0.09 16.32
CA GLY A 59 12.66 -1.24 15.45
C GLY A 59 12.68 -0.95 13.96
N CYS A 60 12.92 0.31 13.55
CA CYS A 60 13.18 0.66 12.16
C CYS A 60 14.56 0.14 11.72
N GLU A 61 14.60 -0.67 10.65
CA GLU A 61 15.84 -1.22 10.11
C GLU A 61 16.46 -0.30 9.05
N TYR A 62 15.63 0.39 8.26
CA TYR A 62 16.10 1.34 7.27
C TYR A 62 15.46 2.72 7.44
N VAL A 63 16.29 3.73 7.71
CA VAL A 63 15.83 5.10 7.96
C VAL A 63 15.85 5.88 6.66
N ARG A 64 14.68 6.34 6.22
CA ARG A 64 14.56 7.19 5.03
C ARG A 64 14.56 8.67 5.43
N ILE A 65 15.34 9.48 4.72
CA ILE A 65 15.48 10.92 4.96
C ILE A 65 15.28 11.66 3.63
N THR A 66 14.49 12.74 3.65
CA THR A 66 14.27 13.55 2.45
C THR A 66 15.55 14.31 2.06
N ALA A 67 15.91 14.34 0.78
CA ALA A 67 17.06 15.11 0.30
C ALA A 67 16.74 15.81 -1.02
N PRO A 68 15.88 16.84 -1.01
CA PRO A 68 15.36 17.45 -2.23
C PRO A 68 16.40 18.24 -3.03
N SER A 69 17.41 18.83 -2.37
CA SER A 69 18.48 19.61 -3.01
C SER A 69 19.87 19.08 -2.62
N VAL A 70 20.89 19.69 -3.23
CA VAL A 70 22.30 19.35 -2.97
C VAL A 70 22.65 19.61 -1.50
N LYS A 71 22.13 20.67 -0.88
CA LYS A 71 22.43 21.02 0.52
C LYS A 71 21.94 19.94 1.50
N GLU A 72 20.72 19.46 1.33
CA GLU A 72 20.21 18.37 2.17
C GLU A 72 20.97 17.07 1.89
N ALA A 73 21.35 16.81 0.63
CA ALA A 73 22.17 15.65 0.28
C ALA A 73 23.58 15.71 0.90
N GLU A 74 24.21 16.88 1.00
CA GLU A 74 25.46 17.10 1.75
C GLU A 74 25.24 16.81 3.24
N ASN A 75 24.13 17.31 3.81
CA ASN A 75 23.86 17.15 5.23
C ASN A 75 23.59 15.70 5.66
N LEU A 76 23.21 14.81 4.75
CA LEU A 76 23.14 13.38 5.01
C LEU A 76 24.47 12.83 5.55
N GLU A 77 25.61 13.39 5.15
CA GLU A 77 26.92 12.94 5.65
C GLU A 77 27.08 13.27 7.13
N HIS A 78 26.67 14.46 7.56
CA HIS A 78 26.70 14.88 8.96
C HIS A 78 25.77 14.02 9.82
N ILE A 79 24.54 13.79 9.36
CA ILE A 79 23.56 12.91 10.03
C ILE A 79 24.14 11.49 10.16
N LYS A 80 24.69 10.93 9.08
CA LYS A 80 25.28 9.59 9.07
C LYS A 80 26.45 9.47 10.05
N LYS A 81 27.39 10.42 10.02
CA LYS A 81 28.56 10.44 10.90
C LYS A 81 28.13 10.48 12.36
N GLU A 82 27.14 11.31 12.69
CA GLU A 82 26.63 11.45 14.05
C GLU A 82 25.91 10.18 14.53
N LEU A 83 25.04 9.58 13.71
CA LEU A 83 24.40 8.30 14.04
C LEU A 83 25.43 7.20 14.31
N ARG A 84 26.46 7.09 13.45
CA ARG A 84 27.54 6.11 13.63
C ARG A 84 28.37 6.40 14.88
N ARG A 85 28.68 7.67 15.18
CA ARG A 85 29.37 8.09 16.41
C ARG A 85 28.61 7.66 17.66
N ARG A 86 27.27 7.69 17.61
CA ARG A 86 26.39 7.25 18.70
C ARG A 86 26.08 5.74 18.70
N GLY A 87 26.70 4.96 17.81
CA GLY A 87 26.56 3.50 17.76
C GLY A 87 25.39 2.97 16.93
N TYR A 88 24.68 3.83 16.20
CA TYR A 88 23.56 3.40 15.36
C TYR A 88 24.04 3.11 13.93
N ALA A 89 23.91 1.84 13.52
CA ALA A 89 24.38 1.32 12.22
C ALA A 89 23.29 1.20 11.14
N ALA A 90 22.06 1.62 11.42
CA ALA A 90 20.96 1.54 10.45
C ALA A 90 21.34 2.22 9.11
N PRO A 91 21.07 1.57 7.96
CA PRO A 91 21.30 2.17 6.65
C PRO A 91 20.39 3.38 6.40
N LEU A 92 20.96 4.42 5.80
CA LEU A 92 20.23 5.61 5.39
C LEU A 92 19.76 5.47 3.94
N ILE A 93 18.50 5.87 3.71
CA ILE A 93 17.88 5.93 2.40
C ILE A 93 17.62 7.40 2.06
N ALA A 94 18.31 7.94 1.05
CA ALA A 94 18.04 9.29 0.56
C ALA A 94 16.79 9.28 -0.35
N ASP A 95 15.77 10.06 -0.01
CA ASP A 95 14.53 10.18 -0.80
C ASP A 95 14.59 11.40 -1.70
N ILE A 96 14.72 11.16 -3.02
CA ILE A 96 15.00 12.20 -4.01
C ILE A 96 13.98 12.11 -5.14
N HIS A 97 13.36 13.26 -5.44
CA HIS A 97 12.25 13.32 -6.39
C HIS A 97 12.64 13.97 -7.73
N PHE A 98 13.35 15.10 -7.70
CA PHE A 98 13.46 15.98 -8.88
C PHE A 98 14.89 16.36 -9.30
N THR A 99 15.89 16.18 -8.42
CA THR A 99 17.20 16.82 -8.60
C THR A 99 18.30 15.77 -8.86
N PRO A 100 18.70 15.51 -10.13
CA PRO A 100 19.74 14.53 -10.45
C PRO A 100 21.07 14.79 -9.72
N ASN A 101 21.46 16.05 -9.58
CA ASN A 101 22.71 16.42 -8.89
C ASN A 101 22.69 16.02 -7.40
N ALA A 102 21.55 16.22 -6.72
CA ALA A 102 21.36 15.75 -5.35
C ALA A 102 21.40 14.22 -5.29
N ALA A 103 20.81 13.53 -6.26
CA ALA A 103 20.85 12.06 -6.34
C ALA A 103 22.26 11.51 -6.49
N MET A 104 23.06 12.12 -7.36
CA MET A 104 24.45 11.72 -7.56
C MET A 104 25.30 11.94 -6.32
N LEU A 105 25.09 13.03 -5.58
CA LEU A 105 25.80 13.28 -4.34
C LEU A 105 25.36 12.31 -3.23
N ALA A 106 24.05 12.19 -3.00
CA ALA A 106 23.50 11.30 -2.00
C ALA A 106 23.90 9.85 -2.24
N ALA A 107 24.04 9.44 -3.50
CA ALA A 107 24.51 8.10 -3.86
C ALA A 107 25.96 7.82 -3.43
N ARG A 108 26.76 8.83 -3.09
CA ARG A 108 28.11 8.65 -2.53
C ARG A 108 28.13 8.54 -1.01
N ILE A 109 27.01 8.89 -0.37
CA ILE A 109 26.90 9.05 1.10
C ILE A 109 25.99 7.97 1.70
N ALA A 110 24.77 7.82 1.16
CA ALA A 110 23.73 6.93 1.67
C ALA A 110 23.87 5.51 1.11
N GLU A 111 23.41 4.52 1.87
CA GLU A 111 23.41 3.11 1.43
C GLU A 111 22.39 2.82 0.32
N LYS A 112 21.32 3.62 0.24
CA LYS A 112 20.33 3.55 -0.83
C LYS A 112 19.84 4.93 -1.23
N VAL A 113 19.60 5.11 -2.53
CA VAL A 113 18.85 6.27 -3.06
C VAL A 113 17.49 5.81 -3.56
N ARG A 114 16.43 6.59 -3.34
CA ARG A 114 15.17 6.43 -4.07
C ARG A 114 15.06 7.44 -5.18
N ILE A 115 14.68 6.95 -6.34
CA ILE A 115 14.36 7.71 -7.54
C ILE A 115 12.88 7.52 -7.90
N ASN A 116 12.24 8.56 -8.42
CA ASN A 116 10.90 8.51 -9.00
C ASN A 116 11.00 8.66 -10.54
N PRO A 117 10.71 7.59 -11.32
CA PRO A 117 10.77 7.62 -12.78
C PRO A 117 10.05 8.81 -13.43
N GLY A 118 8.85 9.14 -12.96
CA GLY A 118 8.02 10.17 -13.60
C GLY A 118 8.52 11.60 -13.42
N ASN A 119 9.37 11.84 -12.41
CA ASN A 119 9.86 13.18 -12.08
C ASN A 119 11.36 13.36 -12.33
N TYR A 120 12.11 12.28 -12.53
CA TYR A 120 13.57 12.33 -12.64
C TYR A 120 14.04 12.93 -13.96
N ALA A 121 13.39 12.57 -15.07
CA ALA A 121 13.81 12.98 -16.40
C ALA A 121 12.90 14.06 -17.00
N ASP A 122 11.63 14.12 -16.60
CA ASP A 122 10.59 14.87 -17.31
C ASP A 122 10.16 16.09 -16.51
N LYS A 123 10.06 17.23 -17.20
CA LYS A 123 9.23 18.34 -16.74
C LYS A 123 7.87 18.09 -17.39
N LYS A 124 6.82 17.89 -16.59
CA LYS A 124 5.45 17.81 -17.11
C LYS A 124 5.18 19.05 -17.95
N ARG A 125 5.03 18.88 -19.27
CA ARG A 125 4.73 19.99 -20.17
C ARG A 125 3.29 19.93 -20.64
N PHE A 126 2.64 18.76 -20.63
CA PHE A 126 1.26 18.58 -21.14
C PHE A 126 1.01 19.23 -22.52
N GLU A 127 2.07 19.50 -23.28
CA GLU A 127 2.01 20.21 -24.57
C GLU A 127 1.70 19.24 -25.73
N THR A 128 2.06 17.96 -25.59
CA THR A 128 1.92 16.94 -26.62
C THR A 128 0.71 16.05 -26.34
N MET A 129 -0.28 16.05 -27.24
CA MET A 129 -1.53 15.31 -27.08
C MET A 129 -1.40 13.81 -27.38
N GLU A 130 -0.51 13.41 -28.29
CA GLU A 130 -0.21 12.02 -28.64
C GLU A 130 1.27 11.88 -29.02
N TYR A 131 1.96 10.87 -28.48
CA TYR A 131 3.34 10.55 -28.85
C TYR A 131 3.34 9.51 -29.97
N THR A 132 4.04 9.79 -31.05
CA THR A 132 4.41 8.78 -32.03
C THR A 132 5.44 7.81 -31.44
N ASP A 133 5.56 6.59 -31.99
CA ASP A 133 6.57 5.62 -31.54
C ASP A 133 8.01 6.18 -31.61
N SER A 134 8.29 7.02 -32.61
CA SER A 134 9.59 7.69 -32.77
C SER A 134 9.87 8.69 -31.64
N GLU A 135 8.87 9.52 -31.29
CA GLU A 135 9.00 10.49 -30.19
C GLU A 135 9.13 9.78 -28.84
N TYR A 136 8.38 8.70 -28.64
CA TYR A 136 8.52 7.88 -27.44
C TYR A 136 9.93 7.29 -27.31
N GLN A 137 10.48 6.77 -28.41
CA GLN A 137 11.85 6.23 -28.43
C GLN A 137 12.90 7.33 -28.18
N ALA A 138 12.70 8.53 -28.72
CA ALA A 138 13.59 9.67 -28.45
C ALA A 138 13.58 10.07 -26.97
N GLU A 139 12.42 10.03 -26.31
CA GLU A 139 12.31 10.27 -24.88
C GLU A 139 13.00 9.19 -24.05
N LEU A 140 12.90 7.91 -24.45
CA LEU A 140 13.65 6.82 -23.81
C LEU A 140 15.17 7.04 -23.89
N GLU A 141 15.69 7.46 -25.04
CA GLU A 141 17.11 7.78 -25.21
C GLU A 141 17.52 8.95 -24.31
N ARG A 142 16.69 10.01 -24.23
CA ARG A 142 16.93 11.14 -23.35
C ARG A 142 17.00 10.73 -21.87
N ILE A 143 16.13 9.81 -21.45
CA ILE A 143 16.13 9.26 -20.09
C ILE A 143 17.39 8.44 -19.87
N TYR A 144 17.77 7.59 -20.83
CA TYR A 144 19.00 6.80 -20.78
C TYR A 144 20.21 7.69 -20.51
N GLN A 145 20.38 8.78 -21.27
CA GLN A 145 21.51 9.70 -21.10
C GLN A 145 21.50 10.43 -19.75
N LYS A 146 20.32 10.84 -19.25
CA LYS A 146 20.21 11.54 -17.96
C LYS A 146 20.36 10.63 -16.74
N PHE A 147 19.94 9.37 -16.85
CA PHE A 147 19.91 8.42 -15.74
C PHE A 147 21.20 7.61 -15.63
N SER A 148 21.87 7.33 -16.75
CA SER A 148 23.14 6.59 -16.80
C SER A 148 24.21 7.10 -15.82
N PRO A 149 24.46 8.41 -15.65
CA PRO A 149 25.44 8.91 -14.69
C PRO A 149 25.16 8.47 -13.26
N LEU A 150 23.90 8.49 -12.83
CA LEU A 150 23.51 8.05 -11.50
C LEU A 150 23.71 6.55 -11.33
N VAL A 151 23.35 5.74 -12.32
CA VAL A 151 23.54 4.28 -12.29
C VAL A 151 25.03 3.95 -12.15
N LYS A 152 25.90 4.65 -12.89
CA LYS A 152 27.37 4.48 -12.81
C LYS A 152 27.89 4.83 -11.41
N ILE A 153 27.44 5.94 -10.82
CA ILE A 153 27.82 6.31 -9.45
C ILE A 153 27.33 5.29 -8.42
N CYS A 154 26.08 4.83 -8.53
CA CYS A 154 25.56 3.80 -7.64
C CYS A 154 26.36 2.49 -7.76
N LYS A 155 26.81 2.14 -8.97
CA LYS A 155 27.66 0.98 -9.21
C LYS A 155 29.05 1.16 -8.59
N GLU A 156 29.66 2.33 -8.74
CA GLU A 156 30.99 2.68 -8.20
C GLU A 156 31.00 2.66 -6.67
N TYR A 157 29.99 3.24 -6.03
CA TYR A 157 29.89 3.35 -4.57
C TYR A 157 29.21 2.16 -3.90
N GLY A 158 28.70 1.20 -4.69
CA GLY A 158 27.94 0.07 -4.19
C GLY A 158 26.56 0.42 -3.62
N THR A 159 26.08 1.64 -3.86
CA THR A 159 24.79 2.14 -3.38
C THR A 159 23.64 1.42 -4.05
N ALA A 160 22.64 0.99 -3.28
CA ALA A 160 21.41 0.42 -3.81
C ALA A 160 20.47 1.51 -4.35
N MET A 161 19.56 1.14 -5.24
CA MET A 161 18.60 2.06 -5.82
C MET A 161 17.18 1.54 -5.65
N ARG A 162 16.29 2.36 -5.09
CA ARG A 162 14.85 2.12 -5.17
C ARG A 162 14.28 2.87 -6.38
N ILE A 163 13.78 2.14 -7.38
CA ILE A 163 13.00 2.70 -8.49
C ILE A 163 11.52 2.63 -8.08
N GLY A 164 10.94 3.79 -7.75
CA GLY A 164 9.63 3.83 -7.11
C GLY A 164 8.63 4.75 -7.81
N THR A 165 7.64 4.15 -8.46
CA THR A 165 6.54 4.84 -9.13
C THR A 165 5.40 5.12 -8.15
N ASN A 166 4.90 6.35 -8.17
CA ASN A 166 3.67 6.73 -7.48
C ASN A 166 2.58 6.99 -8.52
N HIS A 167 1.35 6.55 -8.26
CA HIS A 167 0.21 6.71 -9.17
C HIS A 167 0.02 8.18 -9.62
N GLY A 168 0.02 9.13 -8.68
CA GLY A 168 -0.16 10.56 -8.99
C GLY A 168 1.02 11.26 -9.70
N SER A 169 2.11 10.56 -9.98
CA SER A 169 3.33 11.16 -10.56
C SER A 169 3.86 10.41 -11.78
N LEU A 170 2.99 9.79 -12.57
CA LEU A 170 3.38 9.25 -13.87
C LEU A 170 3.80 10.39 -14.82
N SER A 171 4.80 10.11 -15.67
CA SER A 171 5.28 11.02 -16.71
C SER A 171 4.31 11.11 -17.88
N ASP A 172 4.32 12.23 -18.59
CA ASP A 172 3.45 12.52 -19.74
C ASP A 172 3.49 11.39 -20.79
N ARG A 173 4.70 10.88 -21.13
CA ARG A 173 4.87 9.76 -22.09
C ARG A 173 4.14 8.47 -21.67
N ILE A 174 4.15 8.18 -20.37
CA ILE A 174 3.54 6.96 -19.80
C ILE A 174 2.03 7.14 -19.75
N MET A 175 1.58 8.32 -19.29
CA MET A 175 0.17 8.68 -19.27
C MET A 175 -0.45 8.61 -20.66
N ASN A 176 0.28 9.05 -21.70
CA ASN A 176 -0.20 8.98 -23.07
C ASN A 176 -0.29 7.54 -23.60
N ARG A 177 0.75 6.73 -23.40
CA ARG A 177 0.84 5.37 -23.96
C ARG A 177 0.03 4.33 -23.20
N TYR A 178 -0.05 4.44 -21.88
CA TYR A 178 -0.63 3.42 -20.99
C TYR A 178 -1.77 3.94 -20.11
N GLY A 179 -2.01 5.25 -20.09
CA GLY A 179 -2.98 5.89 -19.20
C GLY A 179 -2.54 5.93 -17.74
N ASP A 180 -3.39 6.52 -16.89
CA ASP A 180 -3.28 6.45 -15.43
C ASP A 180 -3.73 5.07 -14.94
N THR A 181 -2.92 4.04 -15.21
CA THR A 181 -3.28 2.65 -14.99
C THR A 181 -2.23 1.90 -14.18
N PRO A 182 -2.60 0.79 -13.51
CA PRO A 182 -1.63 -0.12 -12.89
C PRO A 182 -0.53 -0.59 -13.86
N LEU A 183 -0.85 -0.77 -15.14
CA LEU A 183 0.12 -1.11 -16.19
C LEU A 183 1.09 0.04 -16.47
N GLY A 184 0.58 1.28 -16.60
CA GLY A 184 1.41 2.47 -16.75
C GLY A 184 2.39 2.64 -15.59
N MET A 185 1.95 2.35 -14.35
CA MET A 185 2.84 2.36 -13.19
C MET A 185 4.00 1.35 -13.31
N ALA A 186 3.68 0.12 -13.71
CA ALA A 186 4.66 -0.94 -13.87
C ALA A 186 5.65 -0.61 -15.00
N GLU A 187 5.16 -0.18 -16.17
CA GLU A 187 6.01 0.18 -17.32
C GLU A 187 6.92 1.37 -17.01
N SER A 188 6.43 2.38 -16.29
CA SER A 188 7.25 3.52 -15.85
C SER A 188 8.48 3.08 -15.04
N ALA A 189 8.33 2.08 -14.18
CA ALA A 189 9.47 1.52 -13.45
C ALA A 189 10.35 0.63 -14.33
N LEU A 190 9.73 -0.20 -15.19
CA LEU A 190 10.45 -1.13 -16.04
C LEU A 190 11.38 -0.40 -17.00
N GLU A 191 11.00 0.75 -17.57
CA GLU A 191 11.89 1.58 -18.40
C GLU A 191 13.25 1.85 -17.73
N PHE A 192 13.23 2.22 -16.45
CA PHE A 192 14.44 2.48 -15.68
C PHE A 192 15.19 1.20 -15.31
N VAL A 193 14.47 0.10 -15.08
CA VAL A 193 15.08 -1.23 -14.90
C VAL A 193 15.84 -1.65 -16.16
N ARG A 194 15.28 -1.43 -17.37
CA ARG A 194 15.96 -1.76 -18.64
C ARG A 194 17.31 -1.04 -18.73
N ILE A 195 17.33 0.27 -18.45
CA ILE A 195 18.56 1.08 -18.43
C ILE A 195 19.58 0.55 -17.42
N CYS A 196 19.13 0.20 -16.20
CA CYS A 196 20.02 -0.36 -15.19
C CYS A 196 20.64 -1.70 -15.62
N GLU A 197 19.85 -2.60 -16.20
CA GLU A 197 20.35 -3.90 -16.66
C GLU A 197 21.31 -3.76 -17.85
N ASP A 198 21.05 -2.83 -18.78
CA ASP A 198 21.95 -2.51 -19.89
C ASP A 198 23.33 -2.03 -19.38
N LEU A 199 23.34 -1.30 -18.26
CA LEU A 199 24.55 -0.85 -17.57
C LEU A 199 25.13 -1.88 -16.59
N ASN A 200 24.59 -3.11 -16.60
CA ASN A 200 24.97 -4.21 -15.72
C ASN A 200 24.92 -3.81 -14.23
N TYR A 201 23.84 -3.14 -13.83
CA TYR A 201 23.56 -2.74 -12.45
C TYR A 201 22.27 -3.41 -11.96
N TYR A 202 22.37 -4.15 -10.84
CA TYR A 202 21.29 -5.02 -10.36
C TYR A 202 20.91 -4.78 -8.89
N ARG A 203 21.50 -3.79 -8.21
CA ARG A 203 21.19 -3.46 -6.80
C ARG A 203 19.90 -2.64 -6.70
N ILE A 204 18.81 -3.19 -7.23
CA ILE A 204 17.54 -2.48 -7.44
C ILE A 204 16.46 -3.04 -6.51
N VAL A 205 15.69 -2.14 -5.89
CA VAL A 205 14.43 -2.43 -5.19
C VAL A 205 13.30 -1.70 -5.90
N LEU A 206 12.14 -2.34 -6.10
CA LEU A 206 11.02 -1.74 -6.83
C LEU A 206 9.86 -1.39 -5.91
N SER A 207 9.12 -0.32 -6.21
CA SER A 207 7.87 0.01 -5.51
C SER A 207 6.83 0.63 -6.43
N MET A 208 5.59 0.19 -6.31
CA MET A 208 4.39 0.77 -6.94
C MET A 208 3.47 1.29 -5.84
N LYS A 209 3.41 2.60 -5.61
CA LYS A 209 2.57 3.14 -4.52
C LYS A 209 1.35 3.87 -5.06
N SER A 210 0.22 3.65 -4.39
CA SER A 210 -1.04 4.36 -4.63
C SER A 210 -1.75 4.58 -3.29
N SER A 211 -2.53 5.65 -3.21
CA SER A 211 -3.46 5.86 -2.10
C SER A 211 -4.71 5.00 -2.23
N ASN A 212 -4.96 4.38 -3.39
CA ASN A 212 -5.96 3.33 -3.54
C ASN A 212 -5.28 1.95 -3.41
N PRO A 213 -5.55 1.18 -2.35
CA PRO A 213 -4.96 -0.15 -2.16
C PRO A 213 -5.24 -1.13 -3.31
N GLN A 214 -6.39 -1.03 -4.00
CA GLN A 214 -6.71 -1.92 -5.12
C GLN A 214 -5.76 -1.69 -6.30
N VAL A 215 -5.53 -0.41 -6.66
CA VAL A 215 -4.59 0.00 -7.71
C VAL A 215 -3.17 -0.43 -7.35
N MET A 216 -2.76 -0.23 -6.09
CA MET A 216 -1.46 -0.67 -5.59
C MET A 216 -1.28 -2.19 -5.78
N VAL A 217 -2.22 -3.00 -5.32
CA VAL A 217 -2.15 -4.48 -5.43
C VAL A 217 -2.02 -4.90 -6.89
N GLN A 218 -2.85 -4.34 -7.77
CA GLN A 218 -2.83 -4.65 -9.20
C GLN A 218 -1.49 -4.29 -9.84
N ALA A 219 -0.92 -3.13 -9.50
CA ALA A 219 0.34 -2.66 -10.07
C ALA A 219 1.53 -3.56 -9.68
N TYR A 220 1.61 -4.05 -8.43
CA TYR A 220 2.67 -5.00 -8.05
C TYR A 220 2.52 -6.37 -8.73
N ARG A 221 1.28 -6.83 -8.89
CA ARG A 221 1.01 -8.11 -9.57
C ARG A 221 1.41 -8.02 -11.04
N LEU A 222 1.02 -6.95 -11.74
CA LEU A 222 1.44 -6.67 -13.12
C LEU A 222 2.96 -6.51 -13.22
N LEU A 223 3.58 -5.71 -12.34
CA LEU A 223 5.05 -5.58 -12.34
C LEU A 223 5.75 -6.94 -12.24
N THR A 224 5.24 -7.83 -11.38
CA THR A 224 5.82 -9.16 -11.19
C THR A 224 5.66 -10.03 -12.44
N GLU A 225 4.48 -10.03 -13.05
CA GLU A 225 4.22 -10.71 -14.32
C GLU A 225 5.14 -10.20 -15.43
N ARG A 226 5.25 -8.88 -15.60
CA ARG A 226 6.09 -8.25 -16.63
C ARG A 226 7.58 -8.55 -16.45
N LEU A 227 8.08 -8.59 -15.20
CA LEU A 227 9.45 -9.02 -14.92
C LEU A 227 9.73 -10.45 -15.40
N ILE A 228 8.75 -11.35 -15.22
CA ILE A 228 8.86 -12.75 -15.66
C ILE A 228 8.78 -12.86 -17.19
N GLU A 229 7.82 -12.18 -17.80
CA GLU A 229 7.67 -12.14 -19.26
C GLU A 229 8.92 -11.60 -19.96
N GLU A 230 9.52 -10.54 -19.42
CA GLU A 230 10.76 -9.94 -19.93
C GLU A 230 12.03 -10.70 -19.48
N LYS A 231 11.90 -11.83 -18.77
CA LYS A 231 13.01 -12.66 -18.25
C LYS A 231 14.03 -11.87 -17.42
N ARG A 232 13.56 -10.86 -16.69
CA ARG A 232 14.40 -10.01 -15.84
C ARG A 232 14.68 -10.68 -14.50
N LYS A 233 15.65 -10.12 -13.76
CA LYS A 233 15.93 -10.59 -12.41
C LYS A 233 14.72 -10.36 -11.49
N PRO A 234 14.46 -11.27 -10.53
CA PRO A 234 13.37 -11.07 -9.58
C PRO A 234 13.79 -10.06 -8.50
N TYR A 235 13.61 -8.78 -8.78
CA TYR A 235 14.00 -7.70 -7.83
C TYR A 235 13.16 -7.71 -6.55
N PRO A 236 13.74 -7.31 -5.40
CA PRO A 236 13.01 -7.08 -4.16
C PRO A 236 11.93 -6.01 -4.28
N LEU A 237 10.82 -6.18 -3.57
CA LEU A 237 9.68 -5.27 -3.57
C LEU A 237 9.57 -4.50 -2.25
N HIS A 238 9.57 -3.16 -2.35
CA HIS A 238 9.25 -2.26 -1.24
C HIS A 238 7.75 -1.95 -1.25
N LEU A 239 7.00 -2.47 -0.29
CA LEU A 239 5.56 -2.21 -0.18
C LEU A 239 5.25 -0.99 0.68
N GLY A 240 4.12 -0.36 0.39
CA GLY A 240 3.53 0.66 1.25
C GLY A 240 2.42 1.41 0.53
N VAL A 241 1.32 1.64 1.22
CA VAL A 241 0.24 2.53 0.79
C VAL A 241 0.68 3.98 1.04
N THR A 242 0.49 4.87 0.06
CA THR A 242 0.70 6.31 0.26
C THR A 242 -0.55 6.95 0.83
N GLU A 243 -0.40 7.99 1.66
CA GLU A 243 -1.55 8.74 2.21
C GLU A 243 -2.57 7.78 2.85
N ALA A 244 -2.09 6.96 3.80
CA ALA A 244 -2.97 5.99 4.44
C ALA A 244 -4.02 6.71 5.31
N GLY A 245 -3.67 7.87 5.87
CA GLY A 245 -4.44 8.59 6.87
C GLY A 245 -3.82 8.44 8.25
N ASP A 246 -4.56 8.84 9.26
CA ASP A 246 -4.21 8.72 10.67
C ASP A 246 -5.01 7.60 11.35
N GLY A 247 -4.63 7.27 12.58
CA GLY A 247 -5.42 6.45 13.47
C GLY A 247 -5.76 5.07 12.90
N LEU A 248 -6.99 4.62 13.16
CA LEU A 248 -7.45 3.30 12.77
C LEU A 248 -7.58 3.17 11.25
N ASP A 249 -8.03 4.23 10.57
CA ASP A 249 -8.25 4.22 9.12
C ASP A 249 -6.95 4.00 8.35
N GLY A 250 -5.88 4.71 8.73
CA GLY A 250 -4.56 4.53 8.14
C GLY A 250 -4.00 3.12 8.35
N ARG A 251 -4.24 2.54 9.53
CA ARG A 251 -3.82 1.17 9.87
C ARG A 251 -4.60 0.11 9.08
N ILE A 252 -5.92 0.23 8.99
CA ILE A 252 -6.79 -0.67 8.20
C ILE A 252 -6.41 -0.61 6.73
N LYS A 253 -6.27 0.60 6.17
CA LYS A 253 -5.92 0.81 4.76
C LYS A 253 -4.54 0.24 4.43
N SER A 254 -3.57 0.41 5.33
CA SER A 254 -2.23 -0.18 5.20
C SER A 254 -2.25 -1.70 5.27
N ALA A 255 -3.01 -2.28 6.21
CA ALA A 255 -3.19 -3.73 6.33
C ALA A 255 -3.85 -4.33 5.08
N LEU A 256 -4.83 -3.65 4.50
CA LEU A 256 -5.50 -4.09 3.27
C LEU A 256 -4.54 -4.08 2.07
N GLY A 257 -3.76 -3.01 1.87
CA GLY A 257 -2.83 -2.92 0.75
C GLY A 257 -1.59 -3.81 0.91
N ILE A 258 -0.87 -3.66 2.02
CA ILE A 258 0.38 -4.38 2.29
C ILE A 258 0.08 -5.85 2.56
N GLY A 259 -0.89 -6.15 3.42
CA GLY A 259 -1.25 -7.51 3.80
C GLY A 259 -1.67 -8.36 2.61
N THR A 260 -2.47 -7.82 1.68
CA THR A 260 -2.86 -8.56 0.45
C THR A 260 -1.66 -9.00 -0.38
N LEU A 261 -0.65 -8.14 -0.54
CA LEU A 261 0.55 -8.49 -1.31
C LEU A 261 1.46 -9.45 -0.56
N LEU A 262 1.59 -9.27 0.76
CA LEU A 262 2.31 -10.23 1.59
C LEU A 262 1.63 -11.60 1.56
N GLU A 263 0.29 -11.68 1.51
CA GLU A 263 -0.47 -12.92 1.29
C GLU A 263 -0.15 -13.57 -0.07
N ASP A 264 0.06 -12.78 -1.12
CA ASP A 264 0.52 -13.26 -2.44
C ASP A 264 1.99 -13.74 -2.44
N GLY A 265 2.71 -13.55 -1.32
CA GLY A 265 4.14 -13.83 -1.22
C GLY A 265 5.03 -12.71 -1.79
N LEU A 266 4.46 -11.55 -2.09
CA LEU A 266 5.15 -10.38 -2.63
C LEU A 266 5.53 -9.43 -1.50
N GLY A 267 6.78 -9.01 -1.43
CA GLY A 267 7.26 -8.04 -0.45
C GLY A 267 8.53 -8.48 0.27
N ASP A 268 9.53 -7.60 0.27
CA ASP A 268 10.85 -7.84 0.88
C ASP A 268 11.20 -6.74 1.88
N THR A 269 10.55 -5.59 1.76
CA THR A 269 10.62 -4.51 2.73
C THR A 269 9.31 -3.74 2.71
N ILE A 270 8.88 -3.20 3.85
CA ILE A 270 7.60 -2.51 3.98
C ILE A 270 7.75 -1.18 4.71
N ARG A 271 6.86 -0.24 4.38
CA ARG A 271 6.62 0.98 5.17
C ARG A 271 5.13 1.25 5.25
N VAL A 272 4.60 1.34 6.46
CA VAL A 272 3.29 1.93 6.76
C VAL A 272 3.45 3.45 6.72
N SER A 273 2.57 4.19 6.07
CA SER A 273 2.70 5.66 5.96
C SER A 273 1.54 6.35 6.68
N LEU A 274 1.70 6.63 7.97
CA LEU A 274 0.68 7.27 8.82
C LEU A 274 0.92 8.78 8.89
N THR A 275 -0.15 9.54 9.12
CA THR A 275 -0.05 10.97 9.48
C THR A 275 0.17 11.13 10.99
N GLU A 276 1.23 10.49 11.49
CA GLU A 276 1.60 10.43 12.93
C GLU A 276 3.13 10.53 13.05
N GLU A 277 3.66 10.55 14.29
CA GLU A 277 5.10 10.44 14.50
C GLU A 277 5.65 9.15 13.84
N PRO A 278 6.81 9.19 13.17
CA PRO A 278 7.33 8.05 12.39
C PRO A 278 7.49 6.75 13.19
N GLU A 279 7.80 6.83 14.49
CA GLU A 279 7.88 5.65 15.35
C GLU A 279 6.55 4.89 15.47
N ALA A 280 5.41 5.55 15.30
CA ALA A 280 4.09 4.93 15.33
C ALA A 280 3.81 4.04 14.10
N GLU A 281 4.53 4.26 12.98
CA GLU A 281 4.44 3.42 11.78
C GLU A 281 5.00 2.00 12.05
N ILE A 282 5.98 1.88 12.94
CA ILE A 282 6.84 0.69 13.07
C ILE A 282 6.12 -0.51 13.70
N PRO A 283 5.39 -0.38 14.83
CA PRO A 283 4.66 -1.51 15.40
C PRO A 283 3.66 -2.13 14.42
N VAL A 284 2.99 -1.29 13.62
CA VAL A 284 2.03 -1.74 12.60
C VAL A 284 2.76 -2.52 11.49
N ALA A 285 3.91 -2.03 11.04
CA ALA A 285 4.73 -2.71 10.05
C ALA A 285 5.25 -4.06 10.58
N GLN A 286 5.77 -4.10 11.80
CA GLN A 286 6.22 -5.34 12.46
C GLN A 286 5.10 -6.37 12.56
N MET A 287 3.91 -5.97 13.03
CA MET A 287 2.75 -6.87 13.09
C MET A 287 2.41 -7.49 11.73
N LEU A 288 2.52 -6.72 10.64
CA LEU A 288 2.30 -7.22 9.28
C LEU A 288 3.41 -8.18 8.84
N ALA A 289 4.68 -7.86 9.09
CA ALA A 289 5.82 -8.69 8.68
C ALA A 289 5.96 -9.99 9.49
N ASP A 290 5.84 -9.92 10.81
CA ASP A 290 6.06 -11.03 11.74
C ASP A 290 5.13 -12.22 11.50
N ARG A 291 3.91 -11.93 11.00
CA ARG A 291 2.95 -12.94 10.55
C ARG A 291 3.59 -13.94 9.59
N TYR A 292 4.52 -13.50 8.75
CA TYR A 292 5.11 -14.30 7.67
C TYR A 292 6.42 -14.99 8.04
N ALA A 293 7.06 -14.60 9.15
CA ALA A 293 8.27 -15.27 9.65
C ALA A 293 8.03 -16.74 10.00
N ARG A 294 6.81 -17.08 10.44
CA ARG A 294 6.41 -18.45 10.86
C ARG A 294 5.11 -18.90 10.23
N ARG A 295 4.73 -18.31 9.09
CA ARG A 295 3.44 -18.59 8.48
C ARG A 295 3.36 -20.05 8.05
N SER A 296 2.36 -20.73 8.58
CA SER A 296 1.93 -22.04 8.11
C SER A 296 0.40 -22.07 8.06
N HIS A 297 -0.15 -22.86 7.16
CA HIS A 297 -1.57 -23.14 7.13
C HIS A 297 -1.78 -24.58 6.67
N LYS A 298 -2.95 -25.15 6.99
CA LYS A 298 -3.32 -26.48 6.50
C LYS A 298 -3.43 -26.45 4.96
N PRO A 299 -2.96 -27.50 4.25
CA PRO A 299 -3.04 -27.53 2.79
C PRO A 299 -4.46 -27.29 2.29
N THR A 300 -4.61 -26.34 1.37
CA THR A 300 -5.88 -26.06 0.70
C THR A 300 -5.91 -26.80 -0.63
N LYS A 301 -7.07 -27.31 -1.04
CA LYS A 301 -7.22 -28.01 -2.32
C LYS A 301 -6.78 -27.09 -3.46
N SER A 302 -5.94 -27.60 -4.36
CA SER A 302 -5.50 -26.86 -5.54
C SER A 302 -6.71 -26.41 -6.37
N ILE A 303 -6.64 -25.18 -6.91
CA ILE A 303 -7.63 -24.64 -7.82
C ILE A 303 -7.09 -24.68 -9.24
N THR A 304 -7.90 -25.18 -10.18
CA THR A 304 -7.57 -25.24 -11.60
C THR A 304 -8.08 -24.02 -12.37
N HIS A 305 -9.06 -23.31 -11.79
CA HIS A 305 -9.66 -22.11 -12.37
C HIS A 305 -9.74 -21.00 -11.32
N TYR A 306 -9.27 -19.81 -11.67
CA TYR A 306 -9.35 -18.63 -10.83
C TYR A 306 -10.43 -17.69 -11.41
N PRO A 307 -11.57 -17.47 -10.72
CA PRO A 307 -12.75 -16.86 -11.31
C PRO A 307 -12.68 -15.32 -11.42
N VAL A 308 -11.55 -14.71 -11.06
CA VAL A 308 -11.37 -13.25 -11.06
C VAL A 308 -10.06 -12.87 -11.76
N ASN A 309 -10.06 -11.71 -12.41
CA ASN A 309 -8.83 -11.13 -12.93
C ASN A 309 -7.99 -10.57 -11.76
N PRO A 310 -6.76 -11.04 -11.53
CA PRO A 310 -5.93 -10.56 -10.42
C PRO A 310 -5.34 -9.16 -10.65
N TYR A 311 -5.37 -8.66 -11.88
CA TYR A 311 -4.78 -7.40 -12.33
C TYR A 311 -5.80 -6.27 -12.51
N GLN A 312 -7.09 -6.59 -12.45
CA GLN A 312 -8.16 -5.61 -12.63
C GLN A 312 -9.35 -5.91 -11.71
N TYR A 313 -9.90 -4.86 -11.11
CA TYR A 313 -11.09 -4.96 -10.30
C TYR A 313 -12.33 -5.09 -11.19
N ASN A 314 -13.15 -6.08 -10.90
CA ASN A 314 -14.49 -6.21 -11.45
C ASN A 314 -15.45 -6.53 -10.30
N ARG A 315 -16.52 -5.73 -10.14
CA ARG A 315 -17.56 -6.02 -9.15
C ARG A 315 -18.17 -7.37 -9.51
N ARG A 316 -18.15 -8.32 -8.56
CA ARG A 316 -18.75 -9.63 -8.78
C ARG A 316 -20.27 -9.47 -8.93
N THR A 317 -20.82 -10.05 -9.98
CA THR A 317 -22.27 -10.16 -10.13
C THR A 317 -22.79 -11.11 -9.07
N THR A 318 -23.71 -10.60 -8.24
CA THR A 318 -24.38 -11.38 -7.19
C THR A 318 -25.88 -11.28 -7.37
N LYS A 319 -26.61 -12.29 -6.93
CA LYS A 319 -28.08 -12.23 -6.85
C LYS A 319 -28.45 -11.45 -5.59
N ALA A 320 -29.31 -10.45 -5.73
CA ALA A 320 -29.86 -9.76 -4.57
C ALA A 320 -30.78 -10.71 -3.79
N VAL A 321 -30.60 -10.76 -2.47
CA VAL A 321 -31.50 -11.41 -1.52
C VAL A 321 -31.90 -10.34 -0.52
N LEU A 322 -33.18 -9.96 -0.53
CA LEU A 322 -33.67 -8.78 0.21
C LEU A 322 -32.87 -7.53 -0.18
N THR A 323 -32.26 -6.84 0.79
CA THR A 323 -31.42 -5.66 0.55
C THR A 323 -29.93 -6.01 0.40
N VAL A 324 -29.53 -7.29 0.46
CA VAL A 324 -28.12 -7.71 0.38
C VAL A 324 -27.77 -8.23 -1.01
N GLY A 325 -26.67 -7.73 -1.58
CA GLY A 325 -26.13 -8.19 -2.86
C GLY A 325 -26.75 -7.50 -4.09
N GLY A 326 -26.44 -8.01 -5.28
CA GLY A 326 -26.80 -7.36 -6.54
C GLY A 326 -26.17 -5.97 -6.66
N LEU A 327 -27.02 -4.97 -6.96
CA LEU A 327 -26.63 -3.55 -7.06
C LEU A 327 -26.89 -2.76 -5.78
N GLN A 328 -27.39 -3.41 -4.72
CA GLN A 328 -27.67 -2.75 -3.43
C GLN A 328 -26.40 -2.19 -2.79
N HIS A 329 -26.57 -1.21 -1.89
CA HIS A 329 -25.49 -0.69 -1.05
C HIS A 329 -25.05 -1.73 -0.01
N PRO A 330 -23.84 -1.60 0.56
CA PRO A 330 -23.43 -2.43 1.69
C PRO A 330 -24.39 -2.21 2.87
N CYS A 331 -25.04 -3.28 3.33
CA CYS A 331 -25.94 -3.20 4.47
C CYS A 331 -25.15 -3.09 5.78
N VAL A 332 -25.64 -2.26 6.68
CA VAL A 332 -25.12 -2.12 8.04
C VAL A 332 -26.08 -2.81 9.01
N MET A 333 -25.53 -3.73 9.80
CA MET A 333 -26.26 -4.38 10.89
C MET A 333 -25.65 -3.96 12.23
N ILE A 334 -26.51 -3.60 13.17
CA ILE A 334 -26.10 -3.26 14.53
C ILE A 334 -26.56 -4.34 15.49
N ASP A 335 -25.64 -4.81 16.34
CA ASP A 335 -25.93 -5.80 17.37
C ASP A 335 -26.49 -5.11 18.62
N LEU A 336 -27.74 -5.45 18.97
CA LEU A 336 -28.44 -5.04 20.18
C LEU A 336 -28.79 -6.26 21.06
N SER A 337 -28.27 -7.44 20.77
CA SER A 337 -28.63 -8.70 21.46
C SER A 337 -28.26 -8.69 22.95
N GLU A 338 -27.26 -7.91 23.34
CA GLU A 338 -26.86 -7.73 24.75
C GLU A 338 -27.69 -6.69 25.51
N LYS A 339 -28.63 -5.99 24.85
CA LYS A 339 -29.52 -5.02 25.52
C LYS A 339 -30.67 -5.74 26.21
N GLU A 340 -30.80 -5.54 27.52
CA GLU A 340 -31.93 -6.06 28.32
C GLU A 340 -33.29 -5.55 27.83
N LYS A 341 -33.34 -4.30 27.35
CA LYS A 341 -34.54 -3.69 26.78
C LYS A 341 -34.20 -2.78 25.62
N VAL A 342 -34.92 -2.94 24.51
CA VAL A 342 -34.85 -2.06 23.33
C VAL A 342 -36.15 -1.25 23.30
N THR A 343 -36.04 0.07 23.20
CA THR A 343 -37.18 1.00 23.12
C THR A 343 -37.05 1.87 21.86
N PRO A 344 -38.07 2.64 21.46
CA PRO A 344 -37.93 3.57 20.34
C PRO A 344 -36.75 4.55 20.51
N ALA A 345 -36.47 4.97 21.75
CA ALA A 345 -35.32 5.84 22.06
C ALA A 345 -33.97 5.16 21.82
N THR A 346 -33.89 3.84 21.94
CA THR A 346 -32.67 3.07 21.61
C THR A 346 -32.29 3.26 20.14
N LEU A 347 -33.29 3.39 19.25
CA LEU A 347 -33.07 3.57 17.81
C LEU A 347 -32.61 4.99 17.44
N PHE A 348 -32.70 5.97 18.37
CA PHE A 348 -32.25 7.35 18.11
C PHE A 348 -30.74 7.42 17.90
N ALA A 349 -29.98 6.59 18.63
CA ALA A 349 -28.54 6.45 18.43
C ALA A 349 -28.19 5.79 17.09
N LEU A 350 -29.15 5.14 16.45
CA LEU A 350 -29.04 4.49 15.14
C LEU A 350 -29.63 5.38 14.03
N ASP A 351 -29.79 6.67 14.29
CA ASP A 351 -30.30 7.70 13.37
C ASP A 351 -31.75 7.50 12.91
N TYR A 352 -32.54 6.76 13.69
CA TYR A 352 -33.99 6.68 13.55
C TYR A 352 -34.68 7.56 14.58
N LYS A 353 -35.46 8.54 14.13
CA LYS A 353 -36.17 9.48 15.00
C LYS A 353 -37.66 9.19 14.99
N TYR A 354 -38.23 8.93 16.16
CA TYR A 354 -39.67 8.69 16.30
C TYR A 354 -40.37 9.97 16.75
N SER A 355 -41.39 10.38 16.01
CA SER A 355 -42.25 11.51 16.33
C SER A 355 -43.56 11.00 16.93
N VAL A 356 -43.70 11.12 18.25
CA VAL A 356 -44.91 10.74 19.01
C VAL A 356 -46.17 11.47 18.48
N PRO A 357 -46.16 12.80 18.20
CA PRO A 357 -47.37 13.50 17.77
C PRO A 357 -47.92 13.04 16.42
N SER A 358 -47.04 12.54 15.55
CA SER A 358 -47.40 12.13 14.19
C SER A 358 -47.37 10.61 13.98
N ASP A 359 -47.01 9.85 15.00
CA ASP A 359 -46.75 8.40 14.96
C ASP A 359 -45.92 7.96 13.74
N LYS A 360 -44.80 8.66 13.52
CA LYS A 360 -43.96 8.48 12.32
C LYS A 360 -42.49 8.43 12.65
N TRP A 361 -41.78 7.61 11.87
CA TRP A 361 -40.33 7.53 11.86
C TRP A 361 -39.74 8.49 10.81
N THR A 362 -38.64 9.15 11.18
CA THR A 362 -37.76 9.90 10.27
C THR A 362 -36.39 9.25 10.31
N ILE A 363 -35.76 9.09 9.15
CA ILE A 363 -34.51 8.34 8.97
C ILE A 363 -33.42 9.34 8.60
N GLY A 364 -32.28 9.29 9.29
CA GLY A 364 -31.10 10.06 8.92
C GLY A 364 -30.12 9.27 8.04
N ASP A 365 -29.12 9.96 7.51
CA ASP A 365 -28.18 9.42 6.53
C ASP A 365 -27.27 8.30 7.08
N ARG A 366 -27.20 8.12 8.40
CA ARG A 366 -26.36 7.12 9.06
C ARG A 366 -27.15 5.93 9.60
N ALA A 367 -28.43 5.82 9.24
CA ALA A 367 -29.30 4.76 9.72
C ALA A 367 -28.83 3.37 9.24
N CYS A 368 -28.87 2.38 10.15
CA CYS A 368 -28.51 0.99 9.82
C CYS A 368 -29.68 0.26 9.15
N ASP A 369 -29.41 -0.69 8.25
CA ASP A 369 -30.46 -1.46 7.57
C ASP A 369 -31.09 -2.53 8.47
N TYR A 370 -30.32 -3.06 9.42
CA TYR A 370 -30.73 -4.16 10.29
C TYR A 370 -30.30 -3.97 11.74
N ILE A 371 -31.10 -4.50 12.66
CA ILE A 371 -30.72 -4.73 14.06
C ILE A 371 -30.78 -6.21 14.39
N TYR A 372 -29.71 -6.75 14.98
CA TYR A 372 -29.73 -8.09 15.57
C TYR A 372 -30.14 -8.00 17.04
N LEU A 373 -31.19 -8.73 17.40
CA LEU A 373 -31.84 -8.66 18.71
C LEU A 373 -31.66 -9.94 19.53
N GLY A 374 -31.09 -10.99 18.95
CA GLY A 374 -30.99 -12.31 19.58
C GLY A 374 -32.37 -12.78 20.07
N LYS A 375 -32.55 -12.86 21.39
CA LYS A 375 -33.82 -13.26 22.03
C LYS A 375 -34.68 -12.09 22.50
N THR A 376 -34.18 -10.86 22.41
CA THR A 376 -34.88 -9.67 22.90
C THR A 376 -36.00 -9.30 21.95
N VAL A 377 -37.22 -9.26 22.46
CA VAL A 377 -38.42 -9.09 21.66
C VAL A 377 -38.92 -7.65 21.71
N LEU A 378 -39.15 -7.02 20.54
CA LEU A 378 -39.71 -5.66 20.47
C LEU A 378 -41.21 -5.63 20.80
N ASP A 379 -41.62 -4.66 21.60
CA ASP A 379 -43.02 -4.37 21.96
C ASP A 379 -43.62 -3.17 21.20
N PHE A 380 -42.90 -2.65 20.20
CA PHE A 380 -43.30 -1.52 19.34
C PHE A 380 -43.05 -1.81 17.85
N GLU A 381 -43.67 -1.02 16.98
CA GLU A 381 -43.50 -1.10 15.52
C GLU A 381 -42.24 -0.36 15.05
N ILE A 382 -41.48 -0.99 14.17
CA ILE A 382 -40.23 -0.46 13.61
C ILE A 382 -40.48 0.27 12.27
N PRO A 383 -39.60 1.19 11.86
CA PRO A 383 -39.67 1.76 10.52
C PRO A 383 -39.59 0.65 9.46
N GLY A 384 -40.39 0.72 8.39
CA GLY A 384 -40.36 -0.28 7.31
C GLY A 384 -39.05 -0.36 6.52
N THR A 385 -38.12 0.57 6.76
CA THR A 385 -36.75 0.52 6.22
C THR A 385 -35.77 -0.23 7.13
N LEU A 386 -36.18 -0.62 8.33
CA LEU A 386 -35.35 -1.33 9.32
C LEU A 386 -35.79 -2.80 9.42
N GLY A 387 -34.85 -3.72 9.22
CA GLY A 387 -35.08 -5.15 9.47
C GLY A 387 -34.71 -5.56 10.89
N ALA A 388 -35.55 -6.36 11.55
CA ALA A 388 -35.27 -6.95 12.86
C ALA A 388 -34.87 -8.42 12.70
N VAL A 389 -33.66 -8.77 13.11
CA VAL A 389 -33.10 -10.12 13.04
C VAL A 389 -33.09 -10.74 14.44
N TYR A 390 -33.62 -11.96 14.58
CA TYR A 390 -33.73 -12.66 15.86
C TYR A 390 -33.10 -14.04 15.77
N ASP A 391 -32.77 -14.64 16.92
CA ASP A 391 -32.47 -16.07 16.97
C ASP A 391 -33.65 -16.87 16.43
N TYR A 392 -33.35 -17.96 15.70
CA TYR A 392 -34.34 -18.81 15.02
C TYR A 392 -35.58 -19.14 15.86
N GLU A 393 -35.39 -19.57 17.11
CA GLU A 393 -36.49 -19.92 18.04
C GLU A 393 -37.39 -18.72 18.37
N THR A 394 -36.80 -17.53 18.52
CA THR A 394 -37.54 -16.29 18.79
C THR A 394 -38.28 -15.84 17.53
N TRP A 395 -37.61 -15.92 16.38
CA TRP A 395 -38.19 -15.60 15.07
C TRP A 395 -39.42 -16.45 14.74
N LEU A 396 -39.44 -17.75 15.08
CA LEU A 396 -40.59 -18.62 14.83
C LEU A 396 -41.91 -18.07 15.42
N SER A 397 -41.84 -17.42 16.58
CA SER A 397 -43.01 -16.79 17.22
C SER A 397 -43.45 -15.48 16.56
N ARG A 398 -42.66 -14.94 15.62
CA ARG A 398 -42.83 -13.62 15.00
C ARG A 398 -42.74 -13.58 13.48
N ARG A 399 -42.56 -14.73 12.83
CA ARG A 399 -42.36 -14.85 11.37
C ARG A 399 -43.47 -14.24 10.51
N GLU A 400 -44.65 -14.01 11.08
CA GLU A 400 -45.79 -13.38 10.38
C GLU A 400 -45.68 -11.85 10.35
N LYS A 401 -44.75 -11.24 11.11
CA LYS A 401 -44.50 -9.80 11.08
C LYS A 401 -43.63 -9.42 9.88
N GLU A 402 -43.97 -8.31 9.24
CA GLU A 402 -43.15 -7.74 8.17
C GLU A 402 -41.79 -7.28 8.71
N HIS A 403 -40.75 -7.33 7.87
CA HIS A 403 -39.39 -6.92 8.20
C HIS A 403 -38.74 -7.67 9.39
N VAL A 404 -39.22 -8.89 9.69
CA VAL A 404 -38.67 -9.77 10.74
C VAL A 404 -38.00 -11.00 10.12
N PHE A 405 -36.72 -11.20 10.43
CA PHE A 405 -35.86 -12.20 9.81
C PHE A 405 -35.21 -13.14 10.85
N PRO A 406 -34.91 -14.39 10.48
CA PRO A 406 -34.20 -15.35 11.33
C PRO A 406 -32.68 -15.17 11.32
#